data_AF-A0A0G0LU05-F1
#
_entry.id   AF-A0A0G0LU05-F1
#
_cell.length_a   1.000
_cell.length_b   1.000
_cell.length_c   1.000
_cell.angle_alpha   90.00
_cell.angle_beta   90.00
_cell.angle_gamma   90.00
#
_symmetry.space_group_name_H-M   'P 1'
#
loop_
_entity.id
_entity.type
_entity.pdbx_description
1 polymer ?
#
loop_
_entity_poly.entity_id
_entity_poly.type
_entity_poly.pdbx_seq_one_letter_code
_entity_poly.pdbx_strand_id
1 'polypeptide(L)'
;MVKVGQGLLEKLVPILLVASIGLAFVVGVLWQKVSSLEGGSTRVSGTSGNTNTQPQAGGNEAQAPSNLDNLEAVVGSIQINTDKFKSCSESGKYKDRVESDYQAGIAAGVSGTPGNFIVNDKGETWFVPGAYPFDQVKIVVDIARGGDGTLPQGVEKLSSDRASKLTAISEKDHVRGNRSAKIKLVEYSDFECPFCQRFHLTAKQVLDEYGNDVAWVYRHFPLDQLHPKARPTAEASECVYELGGDEAFWKFTDEVFGV
;
A
#
# COMPACT_ATOMS: atom_id res chain seq x y z
N MET A 1 65.60 29.95 -28.12
CA MET A 1 64.13 29.84 -28.25
C MET A 1 63.54 29.89 -26.85
N VAL A 2 62.60 30.81 -26.65
CA VAL A 2 62.05 31.23 -25.35
C VAL A 2 61.14 30.13 -24.77
N LYS A 3 61.37 29.73 -23.50
CA LYS A 3 60.41 28.94 -22.71
C LYS A 3 59.28 29.88 -22.29
N VAL A 4 58.12 29.77 -22.93
CA VAL A 4 56.89 30.45 -22.48
C VAL A 4 56.34 29.65 -21.30
N GLY A 5 56.18 30.30 -20.15
CA GLY A 5 55.68 29.69 -18.92
C GLY A 5 54.21 29.29 -19.03
N GLN A 6 53.94 27.99 -19.05
CA GLN A 6 52.65 27.43 -18.63
C GLN A 6 52.56 27.61 -17.11
N GLY A 7 51.55 28.33 -16.61
CA GLY A 7 51.45 28.47 -15.15
C GLY A 7 50.27 29.24 -14.57
N LEU A 8 49.41 29.86 -15.39
CA LEU A 8 48.25 30.60 -14.86
C LEU A 8 46.91 30.13 -15.43
N LEU A 9 46.84 29.85 -16.73
CA LEU A 9 45.60 29.40 -17.39
C LEU A 9 45.14 28.01 -16.94
N GLU A 10 46.03 27.02 -16.82
CA GLU A 10 45.64 25.66 -16.37
C GLU A 10 45.17 25.61 -14.90
N LYS A 11 45.64 26.52 -14.05
CA LYS A 11 45.22 26.58 -12.64
C LYS A 11 43.84 27.22 -12.45
N LEU A 12 43.39 28.03 -13.41
CA LEU A 12 42.13 28.77 -13.32
C LEU A 12 40.94 28.01 -13.92
N VAL A 13 41.17 27.10 -14.88
CA VAL A 13 40.12 26.30 -15.52
C VAL A 13 39.24 25.51 -14.52
N PRO A 14 39.77 24.75 -13.56
CA PRO A 14 38.93 24.03 -12.61
C PRO A 14 38.15 24.96 -11.66
N ILE A 15 38.72 26.12 -11.30
CA ILE A 15 38.05 27.11 -10.45
C ILE A 15 36.86 27.75 -11.18
N LEU A 16 37.02 28.07 -12.46
CA LEU A 16 35.94 28.63 -13.30
C LEU A 16 34.82 27.62 -13.57
N LEU A 17 35.14 26.32 -13.68
CA LEU A 17 34.15 25.24 -13.82
C LEU A 17 33.33 25.02 -12.55
N VAL A 18 33.94 25.08 -11.36
CA VAL A 18 33.20 24.97 -10.10
C VAL A 18 32.33 26.21 -9.86
N ALA A 19 32.83 27.40 -10.21
CA ALA A 19 32.05 28.63 -10.09
C ALA A 19 30.82 28.66 -11.01
N SER A 20 30.90 28.11 -12.23
CA SER A 20 29.76 28.07 -13.16
C SER A 20 28.67 27.08 -12.73
N ILE A 21 29.03 25.94 -12.14
CA ILE A 21 28.07 24.97 -11.59
C ILE A 21 27.36 25.55 -10.36
N GLY A 22 28.09 26.23 -9.47
CA GLY A 22 27.50 26.89 -8.30
C GLY A 22 26.50 27.98 -8.66
N LEU A 23 26.79 28.77 -9.71
CA LEU A 23 25.89 29.83 -10.18
C LEU A 23 24.59 29.25 -10.78
N ALA A 24 24.67 28.13 -11.49
CA ALA A 24 23.48 27.46 -12.06
C ALA A 24 22.53 26.93 -10.96
N PHE A 25 23.07 26.41 -9.86
CA PHE A 25 22.27 25.91 -8.73
C PHE A 25 21.50 27.05 -8.03
N VAL A 26 22.15 28.20 -7.84
CA VAL A 26 21.53 29.38 -7.19
C VAL A 26 20.42 29.97 -8.06
N VAL A 27 20.64 30.08 -9.39
CA VAL A 27 19.60 30.56 -10.31
C VAL A 27 18.41 29.60 -10.38
N GLY A 28 18.64 28.28 -10.37
CA GLY A 28 17.57 27.28 -10.32
C GLY A 28 16.70 27.36 -9.05
N VAL A 29 17.33 27.47 -7.88
CA VAL A 29 16.62 27.62 -6.59
C VAL A 29 15.84 28.94 -6.53
N LEU A 30 16.40 30.03 -7.07
CA LEU A 30 15.69 31.31 -7.14
C LEU A 30 14.48 31.25 -8.09
N TRP A 31 14.59 30.56 -9.24
CA TRP A 31 13.48 30.41 -10.18
C TRP A 31 12.33 29.56 -9.62
N GLN A 32 12.65 28.50 -8.88
CA GLN A 32 11.65 27.66 -8.19
C GLN A 32 10.88 28.42 -7.09
N LYS A 33 11.53 29.41 -6.46
CA LYS A 33 10.91 30.25 -5.42
C LYS A 33 10.05 31.38 -6.01
N VAL A 34 10.44 31.91 -7.18
CA VAL A 34 9.65 32.93 -7.91
C VAL A 34 8.39 32.32 -8.53
N SER A 35 8.45 31.11 -9.10
CA SER A 35 7.24 30.46 -9.67
C SER A 35 6.17 30.14 -8.62
N SER A 36 6.55 29.93 -7.35
CA SER A 36 5.60 29.79 -6.24
C SER A 36 4.91 31.11 -5.84
N LEU A 37 5.43 32.28 -6.25
CA LEU A 37 4.83 33.58 -5.93
C LEU A 37 3.82 34.05 -6.99
N GLU A 38 3.88 33.50 -8.21
CA GLU A 38 2.98 33.84 -9.32
C GLU A 38 1.75 32.91 -9.42
N GLY A 39 1.71 31.82 -8.64
CA GLY A 39 0.59 30.87 -8.61
C GLY A 39 -0.65 31.33 -7.81
N GLY A 40 -0.68 32.58 -7.33
CA GLY A 40 -1.77 33.13 -6.55
C GLY A 40 -2.76 33.93 -7.39
N SER A 41 -4.00 33.42 -7.50
CA SER A 41 -5.24 34.12 -7.94
C SER A 41 -5.72 33.84 -9.37
N THR A 42 -6.57 32.82 -9.50
CA THR A 42 -7.70 32.83 -10.43
C THR A 42 -8.97 32.36 -9.72
N ARG A 43 -9.77 33.31 -9.22
CA ARG A 43 -11.21 33.09 -8.99
C ARG A 43 -11.91 33.25 -10.33
N VAL A 44 -12.49 32.17 -10.85
CA VAL A 44 -13.51 32.24 -11.90
C VAL A 44 -14.80 31.65 -11.35
N SER A 45 -15.74 32.55 -11.10
CA SER A 45 -17.16 32.24 -10.91
C SER A 45 -17.77 31.94 -12.27
N GLY A 46 -18.48 30.82 -12.42
CA GLY A 46 -19.18 30.47 -13.66
C GLY A 46 -19.97 29.18 -13.55
N THR A 47 -21.26 29.32 -13.26
CA THR A 47 -22.29 28.29 -13.19
C THR A 47 -22.53 27.63 -14.56
N SER A 48 -22.48 26.29 -14.68
CA SER A 48 -23.33 25.50 -15.58
C SER A 48 -23.18 24.00 -15.29
N GLY A 49 -24.31 23.29 -15.19
CA GLY A 49 -24.41 21.98 -14.56
C GLY A 49 -23.91 20.79 -15.39
N ASN A 50 -23.31 19.83 -14.68
CA ASN A 50 -23.34 18.41 -15.03
C ASN A 50 -23.18 17.60 -13.73
N THR A 51 -24.29 17.14 -13.14
CA THR A 51 -24.27 16.30 -11.94
C THR A 51 -23.96 14.85 -12.31
N ASN A 52 -22.69 14.58 -12.57
CA ASN A 52 -22.17 13.22 -12.53
C ASN A 52 -21.79 12.93 -11.08
N THR A 53 -22.77 12.51 -10.28
CA THR A 53 -22.55 12.11 -8.89
C THR A 53 -22.15 10.65 -8.88
N GLN A 54 -20.84 10.42 -8.77
CA GLN A 54 -20.29 9.25 -8.10
C GLN A 54 -21.07 9.06 -6.78
N PRO A 55 -21.49 7.85 -6.37
CA PRO A 55 -22.14 7.66 -5.09
C PRO A 55 -21.19 8.12 -3.98
N GLN A 56 -21.45 9.30 -3.45
CA GLN A 56 -20.79 9.83 -2.27
C GLN A 56 -21.33 9.01 -1.11
N ALA A 57 -20.55 8.04 -0.65
CA ALA A 57 -20.74 7.45 0.66
C ALA A 57 -20.70 8.60 1.68
N GLY A 58 -21.80 8.77 2.41
CA GLY A 58 -21.99 9.89 3.32
C GLY A 58 -20.91 9.99 4.39
N GLY A 59 -20.27 11.16 4.48
CA GLY A 59 -20.45 12.06 5.62
C GLY A 59 -19.83 11.72 6.98
N ASN A 60 -19.12 10.61 7.15
CA ASN A 60 -18.29 10.38 8.33
C ASN A 60 -16.83 10.25 7.88
N GLU A 61 -15.96 11.15 8.32
CA GLU A 61 -14.51 10.95 8.19
C GLU A 61 -14.20 9.55 8.70
N ALA A 62 -13.60 8.73 7.84
CA ALA A 62 -13.27 7.37 8.19
C ALA A 62 -12.21 7.42 9.30
N GLN A 63 -12.58 7.03 10.52
CA GLN A 63 -11.70 7.11 11.69
C GLN A 63 -10.71 5.96 11.66
N ALA A 64 -9.42 6.25 11.90
CA ALA A 64 -8.39 5.24 12.04
C ALA A 64 -8.76 4.20 13.12
N PRO A 65 -8.32 2.94 12.98
CA PRO A 65 -8.59 1.90 13.97
C PRO A 65 -8.13 2.28 15.39
N SER A 66 -9.00 2.09 16.38
CA SER A 66 -8.78 2.58 17.75
C SER A 66 -7.73 1.80 18.55
N ASN A 67 -7.39 0.59 18.11
CA ASN A 67 -6.53 -0.32 18.88
C ASN A 67 -5.03 -0.15 18.58
N LEU A 68 -4.67 0.81 17.71
CA LEU A 68 -3.29 1.09 17.34
C LEU A 68 -2.45 1.73 18.45
N ASP A 69 -3.10 2.31 19.46
CA ASP A 69 -2.41 2.98 20.57
C ASP A 69 -1.84 2.01 21.61
N ASN A 70 -2.27 0.74 21.62
CA ASN A 70 -1.85 -0.22 22.63
C ASN A 70 -1.73 -1.64 22.05
N LEU A 71 -0.71 -1.86 21.21
CA LEU A 71 -0.45 -3.16 20.60
C LEU A 71 -0.10 -4.23 21.64
N GLU A 72 0.51 -3.88 22.79
CA GLU A 72 0.81 -4.87 23.84
C GLU A 72 -0.47 -5.46 24.45
N ALA A 73 -1.52 -4.65 24.64
CA ALA A 73 -2.82 -5.15 25.11
C ALA A 73 -3.49 -6.07 24.09
N VAL A 74 -3.42 -5.72 22.79
CA VAL A 74 -3.91 -6.57 21.70
C VAL A 74 -3.16 -7.91 21.68
N VAL A 75 -1.83 -7.87 21.73
CA VAL A 75 -0.97 -9.06 21.76
C VAL A 75 -1.30 -9.95 22.96
N GLY A 76 -1.53 -9.35 24.13
CA GLY A 76 -1.95 -10.06 25.34
C GLY A 76 -3.31 -10.73 25.21
N SER A 77 -4.30 -10.08 24.56
CA SER A 77 -5.64 -10.64 24.38
C SER A 77 -5.64 -11.88 23.48
N ILE A 78 -4.73 -11.93 22.50
CA ILE A 78 -4.57 -13.08 21.59
C ILE A 78 -3.58 -14.14 22.10
N GLN A 79 -3.23 -14.09 23.38
CA GLN A 79 -2.40 -15.08 24.08
C GLN A 79 -0.94 -15.18 23.58
N ILE A 80 -0.42 -14.13 22.95
CA ILE A 80 1.01 -14.05 22.60
C ILE A 80 1.79 -13.51 23.80
N ASN A 81 2.98 -14.06 24.03
CA ASN A 81 3.85 -13.63 25.13
C ASN A 81 4.36 -12.19 24.88
N THR A 82 3.93 -11.26 25.72
CA THR A 82 4.21 -9.82 25.57
C THR A 82 5.70 -9.48 25.67
N ASP A 83 6.46 -10.17 26.51
CA ASP A 83 7.91 -9.93 26.65
C ASP A 83 8.67 -10.33 25.38
N LYS A 84 8.33 -11.49 24.80
CA LYS A 84 8.88 -11.96 23.52
C LYS A 84 8.46 -11.04 22.38
N PHE A 85 7.20 -10.61 22.35
CA PHE A 85 6.69 -9.67 21.36
C PHE A 85 7.44 -8.33 21.42
N LYS A 86 7.63 -7.79 22.63
CA LYS A 86 8.39 -6.55 22.83
C LYS A 86 9.83 -6.69 22.35
N SER A 87 10.52 -7.76 22.77
CA SER A 87 11.89 -8.05 22.31
C SER A 87 11.98 -8.18 20.79
N CYS A 88 10.98 -8.79 20.15
CA CYS A 88 10.90 -8.90 18.70
C CYS A 88 10.68 -7.54 18.04
N SER A 89 9.71 -6.76 18.52
CA SER A 89 9.32 -5.48 17.93
C SER A 89 10.45 -4.45 18.02
N GLU A 90 11.19 -4.45 19.13
CA GLU A 90 12.35 -3.56 19.33
C GLU A 90 13.56 -3.96 18.47
N SER A 91 13.61 -5.20 17.96
CA SER A 91 14.74 -5.66 17.14
C SER A 91 14.79 -5.05 15.75
N GLY A 92 13.64 -4.59 15.22
CA GLY A 92 13.53 -4.05 13.87
C GLY A 92 13.78 -5.06 12.74
N LYS A 93 13.80 -6.36 13.02
CA LYS A 93 14.17 -7.40 12.04
C LYS A 93 13.21 -7.55 10.85
N TYR A 94 11.99 -7.00 10.96
CA TYR A 94 10.96 -7.10 9.91
C TYR A 94 10.84 -5.86 9.02
N LYS A 95 11.72 -4.87 9.19
CA LYS A 95 11.77 -3.69 8.32
C LYS A 95 11.87 -4.06 6.84
N ASP A 96 12.80 -4.96 6.50
CA ASP A 96 13.00 -5.40 5.12
C ASP A 96 11.84 -6.24 4.59
N ARG A 97 11.15 -6.99 5.47
CA ARG A 97 9.95 -7.77 5.10
C ARG A 97 8.82 -6.85 4.68
N VAL A 98 8.52 -5.84 5.50
CA VAL A 98 7.48 -4.84 5.27
C VAL A 98 7.82 -3.99 4.05
N GLU A 99 9.08 -3.55 3.93
CA GLU A 99 9.54 -2.78 2.78
C GLU A 99 9.47 -3.58 1.48
N SER A 100 9.79 -4.87 1.51
CA SER A 100 9.66 -5.74 0.35
C SER A 100 8.22 -5.86 -0.13
N ASP A 101 7.23 -5.94 0.78
CA ASP A 101 5.82 -5.95 0.38
C ASP A 101 5.41 -4.59 -0.20
N TYR A 102 5.78 -3.50 0.46
CA TYR A 102 5.49 -2.15 -0.02
C TYR A 102 5.99 -1.92 -1.45
N GLN A 103 7.25 -2.25 -1.72
CA GLN A 103 7.84 -2.14 -3.06
C GLN A 103 7.19 -3.08 -4.08
N ALA A 104 6.82 -4.31 -3.67
CA ALA A 104 6.07 -5.22 -4.53
C ALA A 104 4.69 -4.66 -4.91
N GLY A 105 4.00 -3.99 -3.97
CA GLY A 105 2.74 -3.30 -4.24
C GLY A 105 2.92 -2.17 -5.25
N ILE A 106 3.95 -1.34 -5.10
CA ILE A 106 4.27 -0.25 -6.04
C ILE A 106 4.51 -0.83 -7.44
N ALA A 107 5.30 -1.90 -7.54
CA ALA A 107 5.58 -2.57 -8.80
C ALA A 107 4.30 -3.14 -9.45
N ALA A 108 3.38 -3.69 -8.66
CA ALA A 108 2.07 -4.18 -9.09
C ALA A 108 1.07 -3.07 -9.47
N GLY A 109 1.42 -1.80 -9.19
CA GLY A 109 0.59 -0.63 -9.50
C GLY A 109 -0.34 -0.18 -8.38
N VAL A 110 -0.12 -0.64 -7.14
CA VAL A 110 -0.82 -0.14 -5.95
C VAL A 110 -0.35 1.29 -5.68
N SER A 111 -1.29 2.22 -5.59
CA SER A 111 -1.05 3.64 -5.33
C SER A 111 -1.76 4.16 -4.08
N GLY A 112 -2.53 3.30 -3.40
CA GLY A 112 -3.28 3.59 -2.19
C GLY A 112 -3.88 2.31 -1.62
N THR A 113 -4.40 2.38 -0.40
CA THR A 113 -4.88 1.20 0.32
C THR A 113 -6.39 1.27 0.63
N PRO A 114 -7.09 0.13 0.64
CA PRO A 114 -6.57 -1.21 0.28
C PRO A 114 -6.36 -1.35 -1.23
N GLY A 115 -5.30 -2.04 -1.63
CA GLY A 115 -5.03 -2.41 -3.03
C GLY A 115 -5.30 -3.89 -3.23
N ASN A 116 -6.40 -4.25 -3.89
CA ASN A 116 -6.86 -5.64 -3.93
C ASN A 116 -6.72 -6.26 -5.31
N PHE A 117 -6.31 -7.52 -5.35
CA PHE A 117 -6.22 -8.32 -6.57
C PHE A 117 -6.98 -9.62 -6.39
N ILE A 118 -7.88 -9.94 -7.33
CA ILE A 118 -8.45 -11.27 -7.45
C ILE A 118 -7.62 -12.02 -8.50
N VAL A 119 -7.04 -13.15 -8.13
CA VAL A 119 -6.19 -13.98 -9.01
C VAL A 119 -6.80 -15.38 -9.09
N ASN A 120 -6.98 -15.90 -10.30
CA ASN A 120 -7.44 -17.29 -10.49
C ASN A 120 -6.29 -18.27 -10.75
N ASP A 121 -6.61 -19.56 -10.84
CA ASP A 121 -5.67 -20.66 -11.06
C ASP A 121 -4.98 -20.64 -12.44
N LYS A 122 -5.44 -19.79 -13.36
CA LYS A 122 -4.83 -19.54 -14.67
C LYS A 122 -3.88 -18.33 -14.66
N GLY A 123 -3.75 -17.64 -13.52
CA GLY A 123 -2.97 -16.41 -13.40
C GLY A 123 -3.66 -15.17 -13.96
N GLU A 124 -4.94 -15.26 -14.36
CA GLU A 124 -5.71 -14.08 -14.71
C GLU A 124 -5.95 -13.25 -13.44
N THR A 125 -5.75 -11.95 -13.56
CA THR A 125 -5.74 -11.03 -12.41
C THR A 125 -6.69 -9.87 -12.65
N TRP A 126 -7.51 -9.55 -11.66
CA TRP A 126 -8.38 -8.39 -11.63
C TRP A 126 -7.96 -7.46 -10.50
N PHE A 127 -7.74 -6.19 -10.81
CA PHE A 127 -7.40 -5.17 -9.82
C PHE A 127 -8.67 -4.46 -9.34
N VAL A 128 -8.88 -4.45 -8.02
CA VAL A 128 -10.01 -3.85 -7.32
C VAL A 128 -9.45 -2.76 -6.38
N PRO A 129 -9.31 -1.51 -6.85
CA PRO A 129 -8.66 -0.44 -6.08
C PRO A 129 -9.57 0.10 -4.97
N GLY A 130 -9.15 -0.01 -3.71
CA GLY A 130 -9.88 0.54 -2.56
C GLY A 130 -10.92 -0.42 -1.97
N ALA A 131 -11.70 0.12 -1.02
CA ALA A 131 -12.61 -0.65 -0.19
C ALA A 131 -13.98 -0.88 -0.85
N TYR A 132 -14.02 -1.74 -1.87
CA TYR A 132 -15.27 -2.11 -2.54
C TYR A 132 -16.18 -2.89 -1.57
N PRO A 133 -17.51 -2.69 -1.62
CA PRO A 133 -18.46 -3.51 -0.86
C PRO A 133 -18.48 -4.97 -1.32
N PHE A 134 -18.92 -5.87 -0.44
CA PHE A 134 -19.02 -7.31 -0.72
C PHE A 134 -19.73 -7.64 -2.03
N ASP A 135 -20.91 -7.07 -2.30
CA ASP A 135 -21.66 -7.37 -3.53
C ASP A 135 -20.85 -7.07 -4.81
N GLN A 136 -19.99 -6.05 -4.79
CA GLN A 136 -19.15 -5.71 -5.92
C GLN A 136 -17.93 -6.64 -6.04
N VAL A 137 -17.30 -7.00 -4.91
CA VAL A 137 -16.19 -7.97 -4.90
C VAL A 137 -16.69 -9.35 -5.33
N LYS A 138 -17.91 -9.73 -4.92
CA LYS A 138 -18.58 -10.97 -5.31
C LYS A 138 -18.69 -11.10 -6.83
N ILE A 139 -19.11 -10.04 -7.53
CA ILE A 139 -19.15 -10.02 -9.00
C ILE A 139 -17.78 -10.35 -9.61
N VAL A 140 -16.70 -9.78 -9.08
CA VAL A 140 -15.34 -10.01 -9.59
C VAL A 140 -14.89 -11.45 -9.32
N VAL A 141 -15.16 -11.99 -8.14
CA VAL A 141 -14.85 -13.38 -7.79
C VAL A 141 -15.64 -14.36 -8.69
N ASP A 142 -16.93 -14.12 -8.92
CA ASP A 142 -17.76 -14.95 -9.79
C ASP A 142 -17.24 -14.94 -11.24
N ILE A 143 -16.85 -13.78 -11.76
CA ILE A 143 -16.21 -13.67 -13.08
C ILE A 143 -14.86 -14.41 -13.10
N ALA A 144 -14.04 -14.28 -12.05
CA ALA A 144 -12.74 -14.95 -11.96
C ALA A 144 -12.87 -16.49 -11.92
N ARG A 145 -14.00 -16.98 -11.40
CA ARG A 145 -14.39 -18.40 -11.42
C ARG A 145 -14.95 -18.89 -12.77
N GLY A 146 -15.07 -18.00 -13.76
CA GLY A 146 -15.57 -18.30 -15.10
C GLY A 146 -17.06 -18.01 -15.30
N GLY A 147 -17.70 -17.29 -14.38
CA GLY A 147 -19.06 -16.78 -14.58
C GLY A 147 -19.11 -15.61 -15.56
N ASP A 148 -20.30 -15.36 -16.10
CA ASP A 148 -20.57 -14.19 -16.94
C ASP A 148 -20.85 -12.95 -16.07
N GLY A 149 -20.58 -11.76 -16.60
CA GLY A 149 -20.90 -10.51 -15.92
C GLY A 149 -20.20 -9.29 -16.49
N THR A 150 -20.49 -8.14 -15.91
CA THR A 150 -19.79 -6.88 -16.19
C THR A 150 -19.04 -6.45 -14.94
N LEU A 151 -17.75 -6.11 -15.11
CA LEU A 151 -16.94 -5.65 -13.99
C LEU A 151 -17.51 -4.34 -13.41
N PRO A 152 -17.48 -4.18 -12.06
CA PRO A 152 -17.82 -2.91 -11.43
C PRO A 152 -16.99 -1.75 -11.99
N GLN A 153 -17.56 -0.54 -11.99
CA GLN A 153 -16.84 0.65 -12.44
C GLN A 153 -15.57 0.84 -11.62
N GLY A 154 -14.41 0.94 -12.29
CA GLY A 154 -13.10 1.13 -11.65
C GLY A 154 -12.35 -0.18 -11.37
N VAL A 155 -12.99 -1.33 -11.55
CA VAL A 155 -12.33 -2.65 -11.56
C VAL A 155 -11.89 -2.97 -12.98
N GLU A 156 -10.67 -3.49 -13.13
CA GLU A 156 -10.12 -3.89 -14.43
C GLU A 156 -9.54 -5.31 -14.38
N LYS A 157 -9.68 -6.05 -15.48
CA LYS A 157 -8.86 -7.24 -15.74
C LYS A 157 -7.51 -6.76 -16.27
N LEU A 158 -6.42 -7.13 -15.59
CA LEU A 158 -5.08 -6.72 -15.97
C LEU A 158 -4.63 -7.43 -17.24
N SER A 159 -3.82 -6.74 -18.06
CA SER A 159 -3.04 -7.39 -19.11
C SER A 159 -2.02 -8.35 -18.49
N SER A 160 -1.57 -9.35 -19.27
CA SER A 160 -0.54 -10.30 -18.83
C SER A 160 0.72 -9.60 -18.29
N ASP A 161 1.14 -8.50 -18.93
CA ASP A 161 2.35 -7.76 -18.55
C ASP A 161 2.19 -6.95 -17.26
N ARG A 162 0.95 -6.56 -16.90
CA ARG A 162 0.67 -5.92 -15.62
C ARG A 162 0.47 -6.96 -14.53
N ALA A 163 -0.25 -8.03 -14.84
CA ALA A 163 -0.46 -9.14 -13.92
C ALA A 163 0.87 -9.78 -13.47
N SER A 164 1.85 -9.92 -14.37
CA SER A 164 3.17 -10.48 -14.05
C SER A 164 4.00 -9.64 -13.08
N LYS A 165 3.63 -8.39 -12.81
CA LYS A 165 4.28 -7.53 -11.81
C LYS A 165 3.78 -7.79 -10.39
N LEU A 166 2.61 -8.41 -10.23
CA LEU A 166 2.16 -8.91 -8.94
C LEU A 166 3.04 -10.09 -8.55
N THR A 167 3.82 -9.93 -7.47
CA THR A 167 4.71 -11.00 -7.01
C THR A 167 3.90 -12.24 -6.65
N ALA A 168 4.39 -13.41 -7.08
CA ALA A 168 3.73 -14.68 -6.82
C ALA A 168 3.52 -14.89 -5.31
N ILE A 169 2.41 -15.53 -4.95
CA ILE A 169 2.10 -15.87 -3.56
C ILE A 169 3.12 -16.91 -3.08
N SER A 170 3.66 -16.71 -1.89
CA SER A 170 4.76 -17.49 -1.33
C SER A 170 4.50 -17.90 0.12
N GLU A 171 5.39 -18.71 0.69
CA GLU A 171 5.36 -19.09 2.11
C GLU A 171 5.59 -17.91 3.08
N LYS A 172 6.01 -16.75 2.57
CA LYS A 172 6.15 -15.52 3.37
C LYS A 172 4.85 -14.74 3.48
N ASP A 173 3.86 -15.08 2.67
CA ASP A 173 2.56 -14.43 2.68
C ASP A 173 1.66 -15.04 3.75
N HIS A 174 0.96 -14.17 4.48
CA HIS A 174 -0.04 -14.57 5.47
C HIS A 174 -1.33 -14.93 4.75
N VAL A 175 -1.82 -16.16 4.96
CA VAL A 175 -2.96 -16.70 4.21
C VAL A 175 -4.07 -17.12 5.15
N ARG A 176 -5.26 -16.51 4.99
CA ARG A 176 -6.49 -16.95 5.64
C ARG A 176 -7.28 -17.84 4.68
N GLY A 177 -7.75 -18.98 5.17
CA GLY A 177 -8.47 -19.97 4.37
C GLY A 177 -7.55 -20.98 3.69
N ASN A 178 -8.04 -21.61 2.62
CA ASN A 178 -7.32 -22.71 1.98
C ASN A 178 -6.18 -22.22 1.07
N ARG A 179 -4.91 -22.44 1.44
CA ARG A 179 -3.75 -22.05 0.60
C ARG A 179 -3.77 -22.67 -0.80
N SER A 180 -4.52 -23.73 -1.06
CA SER A 180 -4.72 -24.32 -2.39
C SER A 180 -6.02 -23.88 -3.11
N ALA A 181 -6.78 -22.93 -2.55
CA ALA A 181 -7.95 -22.34 -3.17
C ALA A 181 -7.65 -21.82 -4.59
N LYS A 182 -8.58 -22.01 -5.52
CA LYS A 182 -8.42 -21.61 -6.93
C LYS A 182 -8.44 -20.09 -7.13
N ILE A 183 -9.12 -19.38 -6.23
CA ILE A 183 -9.16 -17.93 -6.22
C ILE A 183 -8.33 -17.41 -5.05
N LYS A 184 -7.51 -16.39 -5.31
CA LYS A 184 -6.72 -15.68 -4.31
C LYS A 184 -7.16 -14.22 -4.31
N LEU A 185 -7.60 -13.74 -3.15
CA LEU A 185 -7.76 -12.32 -2.87
C LEU A 185 -6.44 -11.85 -2.25
N VAL A 186 -5.58 -11.21 -3.05
CA VAL A 186 -4.34 -10.60 -2.55
C VAL A 186 -4.62 -9.15 -2.20
N GLU A 187 -4.42 -8.79 -0.94
CA GLU A 187 -4.66 -7.45 -0.43
C GLU A 187 -3.35 -6.81 0.02
N TYR A 188 -3.10 -5.61 -0.49
CA TYR A 188 -2.13 -4.67 0.05
C TYR A 188 -2.83 -3.72 1.00
N SER A 189 -2.57 -3.87 2.30
CA SER A 189 -3.30 -3.20 3.37
C SER A 189 -2.37 -2.42 4.29
N ASP A 190 -2.99 -1.49 5.01
CA ASP A 190 -2.39 -0.57 5.96
C ASP A 190 -3.22 -0.61 7.24
N PHE A 191 -2.57 -0.94 8.36
CA PHE A 191 -3.22 -1.12 9.67
C PHE A 191 -3.83 0.15 10.26
N GLU A 192 -3.46 1.34 9.79
CA GLU A 192 -4.03 2.62 10.23
C GLU A 192 -5.04 3.18 9.21
N CYS A 193 -5.14 2.56 8.03
CA CYS A 193 -6.06 2.97 7.00
C CYS A 193 -7.51 2.55 7.34
N PRO A 194 -8.43 3.52 7.49
CA PRO A 194 -9.82 3.22 7.84
C PRO A 194 -10.61 2.63 6.65
N PHE A 195 -10.10 2.73 5.43
CA PHE A 195 -10.63 2.01 4.28
C PHE A 195 -10.20 0.53 4.31
N CYS A 196 -8.99 0.22 4.75
CA CYS A 196 -8.54 -1.17 4.96
C CYS A 196 -9.39 -1.85 6.03
N GLN A 197 -9.66 -1.16 7.14
CA GLN A 197 -10.59 -1.64 8.17
C GLN A 197 -11.96 -2.03 7.60
N ARG A 198 -12.55 -1.20 6.72
CA ARG A 198 -13.83 -1.51 6.08
C ARG A 198 -13.72 -2.68 5.12
N PHE A 199 -12.65 -2.75 4.34
CA PHE A 199 -12.45 -3.86 3.41
C PHE A 199 -12.16 -5.18 4.12
N HIS A 200 -11.54 -5.15 5.29
CA HIS A 200 -11.34 -6.33 6.14
C HIS A 200 -12.66 -7.06 6.41
N LEU A 201 -13.76 -6.31 6.64
CA LEU A 201 -15.11 -6.88 6.74
C LEU A 201 -15.57 -7.49 5.41
N THR A 202 -15.39 -6.78 4.30
CA THR A 202 -15.71 -7.31 2.96
C THR A 202 -14.96 -8.61 2.69
N ALA A 203 -13.65 -8.68 2.98
CA ALA A 203 -12.82 -9.86 2.78
C ALA A 203 -13.27 -11.05 3.65
N LYS A 204 -13.68 -10.80 4.91
CA LYS A 204 -14.33 -11.82 5.76
C LYS A 204 -15.60 -12.35 5.11
N GLN A 205 -16.48 -11.48 4.60
CA GLN A 205 -17.70 -11.89 3.89
C GLN A 205 -17.40 -12.72 2.63
N VAL A 206 -16.32 -12.42 1.90
CA VAL A 206 -15.85 -13.24 0.76
C VAL A 206 -15.44 -14.64 1.22
N LEU A 207 -14.70 -14.76 2.32
CA LEU A 207 -14.33 -16.08 2.85
C LEU A 207 -15.55 -16.86 3.36
N ASP A 208 -16.51 -16.19 3.98
CA ASP A 208 -17.75 -16.81 4.47
C ASP A 208 -18.61 -17.35 3.32
N GLU A 209 -18.75 -16.57 2.23
CA GLU A 209 -19.53 -16.96 1.04
C GLU A 209 -18.88 -18.11 0.26
N TYR A 210 -17.56 -18.06 0.04
CA TYR A 210 -16.88 -18.97 -0.88
C TYR A 210 -16.11 -20.12 -0.20
N GLY A 211 -15.95 -20.07 1.13
CA GLY A 211 -15.26 -21.09 1.91
C GLY A 211 -13.89 -21.45 1.33
N ASN A 212 -13.69 -22.73 1.02
CA ASN A 212 -12.41 -23.27 0.55
C ASN A 212 -12.03 -22.89 -0.90
N ASP A 213 -12.92 -22.21 -1.64
CA ASP A 213 -12.66 -21.79 -3.02
C ASP A 213 -11.87 -20.49 -3.11
N VAL A 214 -11.82 -19.70 -2.04
CA VAL A 214 -11.06 -18.45 -1.94
C VAL A 214 -10.04 -18.53 -0.80
N ALA A 215 -8.84 -18.01 -1.03
CA ALA A 215 -7.90 -17.69 0.04
C ALA A 215 -7.62 -16.20 0.06
N TRP A 216 -7.55 -15.62 1.24
CA TRP A 216 -7.14 -14.24 1.43
C TRP A 216 -5.67 -14.18 1.79
N VAL A 217 -4.92 -13.39 1.04
CA VAL A 217 -3.48 -13.18 1.17
C VAL A 217 -3.26 -11.73 1.60
N TYR A 218 -2.61 -11.50 2.74
CA TYR A 218 -2.31 -10.17 3.25
C TYR A 218 -0.87 -9.76 2.93
N ARG A 219 -0.68 -8.52 2.46
CA ARG A 219 0.62 -7.88 2.23
C ARG A 219 0.62 -6.46 2.79
N HIS A 220 1.76 -6.03 3.31
CA HIS A 220 1.88 -4.70 3.91
C HIS A 220 2.04 -3.61 2.85
N PHE A 221 1.31 -2.52 3.02
CA PHE A 221 1.48 -1.30 2.22
C PHE A 221 1.29 -0.06 3.08
N PRO A 222 2.16 0.19 4.08
CA PRO A 222 2.02 1.32 4.97
C PRO A 222 2.22 2.64 4.21
N LEU A 223 1.22 3.53 4.28
CA LEU A 223 1.28 4.86 3.68
C LEU A 223 1.93 5.83 4.67
N ASP A 224 3.24 5.71 4.89
CA ASP A 224 3.99 6.38 5.97
C ASP A 224 3.75 7.90 6.10
N GLN A 225 3.46 8.58 4.98
CA GLN A 225 3.18 10.02 4.97
C GLN A 225 1.81 10.39 5.55
N LEU A 226 0.84 9.46 5.49
CA LEU A 226 -0.52 9.63 5.97
C LEU A 226 -0.75 8.92 7.30
N HIS A 227 -0.07 7.80 7.50
CA HIS A 227 -0.33 6.84 8.56
C HIS A 227 0.96 6.49 9.31
N PRO A 228 1.36 7.31 10.30
CA PRO A 228 2.64 7.17 11.00
C PRO A 228 2.76 5.89 11.84
N LYS A 229 1.65 5.23 12.19
CA LYS A 229 1.61 3.97 12.94
C LYS A 229 1.50 2.75 12.03
N ALA A 230 1.18 2.93 10.75
CA ALA A 230 1.01 1.81 9.81
C ALA A 230 2.23 0.90 9.74
N ARG A 231 3.42 1.47 9.49
CA ARG A 231 4.65 0.70 9.34
C ARG A 231 5.10 0.05 10.66
N PRO A 232 5.14 0.75 11.81
CA PRO A 232 5.39 0.10 13.09
C PRO A 232 4.43 -1.05 13.39
N THR A 233 3.14 -0.90 13.05
CA THR A 233 2.12 -1.94 13.27
C THR A 233 2.30 -3.12 12.31
N ALA A 234 2.68 -2.85 11.05
CA ALA A 234 3.05 -3.89 10.09
C ALA A 234 4.25 -4.72 10.58
N GLU A 235 5.30 -4.06 11.05
CA GLU A 235 6.47 -4.74 11.64
C GLU A 235 6.09 -5.56 12.89
N ALA A 236 5.22 -5.01 13.75
CA ALA A 236 4.70 -5.71 14.92
C ALA A 236 3.87 -6.95 14.54
N SER A 237 3.06 -6.88 13.48
CA SER A 237 2.27 -8.03 13.01
C SER A 237 3.14 -9.19 12.54
N GLU A 238 4.31 -8.92 11.94
CA GLU A 238 5.29 -9.96 11.59
C GLU A 238 5.91 -10.61 12.84
N CYS A 239 6.12 -9.83 13.90
CA CYS A 239 6.52 -10.39 15.21
C CYS A 239 5.45 -11.30 15.80
N VAL A 240 4.17 -10.94 15.67
CA VAL A 240 3.07 -11.81 16.07
C VAL A 240 3.06 -13.11 15.26
N TYR A 241 3.24 -13.00 13.94
CA TYR A 241 3.36 -14.17 13.07
C TYR A 241 4.52 -15.09 13.48
N GLU A 242 5.69 -14.56 13.82
CA GLU A 242 6.80 -15.40 14.29
C GLU A 242 6.44 -16.20 15.55
N LEU A 243 5.70 -15.57 16.46
CA LEU A 243 5.39 -16.13 17.77
C LEU A 243 4.21 -17.10 17.76
N GLY A 244 3.31 -17.03 16.76
CA GLY A 244 2.10 -17.84 16.73
C GLY A 244 1.55 -18.20 15.34
N GLY A 245 2.30 -17.97 14.28
CA GLY A 245 1.94 -18.29 12.90
C GLY A 245 0.75 -17.51 12.35
N ASP A 246 0.16 -18.00 11.26
CA ASP A 246 -0.99 -17.38 10.59
C ASP A 246 -2.17 -17.16 11.55
N GLU A 247 -2.43 -18.10 12.46
CA GLU A 247 -3.56 -17.98 13.40
C GLU A 247 -3.40 -16.74 14.29
N ALA A 248 -2.21 -16.50 14.83
CA ALA A 248 -1.94 -15.32 15.65
C ALA A 248 -1.92 -14.04 14.81
N PHE A 249 -1.35 -14.08 13.60
CA PHE A 249 -1.37 -12.95 12.67
C PHE A 249 -2.80 -12.49 12.39
N TRP A 250 -3.69 -13.40 12.02
CA TRP A 250 -5.08 -13.05 11.68
C TRP A 250 -5.89 -12.60 12.88
N LYS A 251 -5.66 -13.18 14.07
CA LYS A 251 -6.26 -12.68 15.32
C LYS A 251 -5.79 -11.26 15.64
N PHE A 252 -4.50 -10.98 15.49
CA PHE A 252 -3.96 -9.64 15.68
C PHE A 252 -4.57 -8.64 14.69
N THR A 253 -4.66 -9.01 13.41
CA THR A 253 -5.24 -8.16 12.36
C THR A 253 -6.73 -7.89 12.63
N ASP A 254 -7.51 -8.90 13.01
CA ASP A 254 -8.91 -8.76 13.43
C ASP A 254 -9.04 -7.79 14.62
N GLU A 255 -8.22 -7.95 15.66
CA GLU A 255 -8.23 -7.09 16.85
C GLU A 255 -7.78 -5.65 16.55
N VAL A 256 -6.73 -5.45 15.75
CA VAL A 256 -6.26 -4.10 15.38
C VAL A 256 -7.34 -3.35 14.61
N PHE A 257 -8.02 -4.01 13.67
CA PHE A 257 -9.14 -3.43 12.96
C PHE A 257 -10.44 -3.39 13.76
N GLY A 258 -10.53 -4.09 14.90
CA GLY A 258 -11.68 -4.07 15.80
C GLY A 258 -12.92 -4.78 15.24
N VAL A 259 -12.72 -5.93 14.58
CA VAL A 259 -13.73 -6.62 13.75
C VAL A 259 -13.78 -8.14 13.95
#